data_AF-A0A061IUJ8-F1
#
_entry.id   AF-A0A061IUJ8-F1
#
_cell.length_a   1.000
_cell.length_b   1.000
_cell.length_c   1.000
_cell.angle_alpha   90.00
_cell.angle_beta   90.00
_cell.angle_gamma   90.00
#
_symmetry.space_group_name_H-M   'P 1'
#
loop_
_entity.id
_entity.type
_entity.pdbx_description
1 polymer ?
#
loop_
_entity_poly.entity_id
_entity_poly.type
_entity_poly.pdbx_seq_one_letter_code
_entity_poly.pdbx_strand_id
1 'polypeptide(L)'
;MFFNLFTEFSYMNQYIFFLSNELCQYAASHPAERNKAQSSFCVFPYVLPKQLETINKEAAQSGLYKEQARILLQGGFAAEVDRCNLTTIRSGDAFAIDAAYTVIDSVNRAVNAGVNLNRSANLLSYVRATSLDGLTGNFSIDKTGNRDVASFGFDIQMINRTLYLGRWNSRQSPSFRFTATEPIVWMTGSKEVPADTFRDIQFILGTTVSASPGTIVLSVLGFVGTIAVFAFCYRHYKLQKLVELSLQSNCVPVTEEEMRRLRGAHALKPEV
;
A
#
# COMPACT_ATOMS: atom_id res chain seq x y z
N MET A 1 -7.66 10.79 7.64
CA MET A 1 -7.75 12.27 7.62
C MET A 1 -7.25 12.77 6.26
N PHE A 2 -7.99 12.52 5.17
CA PHE A 2 -7.62 12.91 3.80
C PHE A 2 -8.66 13.88 3.19
N PHE A 3 -9.93 13.72 3.58
CA PHE A 3 -11.04 14.54 3.11
C PHE A 3 -11.12 15.97 3.67
N ASN A 4 -10.20 16.37 4.56
CA ASN A 4 -10.13 17.77 5.01
C ASN A 4 -9.35 18.66 4.03
N LEU A 5 -8.64 18.09 3.04
CA LEU A 5 -7.85 18.86 2.08
C LEU A 5 -8.70 19.87 1.30
N PHE A 6 -9.93 19.51 0.92
CA PHE A 6 -10.83 20.41 0.20
C PHE A 6 -11.33 21.58 1.06
N THR A 7 -11.52 21.35 2.37
CA THR A 7 -11.85 22.41 3.33
C THR A 7 -10.65 23.30 3.66
N GLU A 8 -9.42 22.75 3.62
CA GLU A 8 -8.19 23.47 3.93
C GLU A 8 -7.64 24.26 2.73
N PHE A 9 -7.95 23.81 1.50
CA PHE A 9 -7.42 24.38 0.25
C PHE A 9 -8.53 24.71 -0.74
N SER A 10 -9.13 25.89 -0.60
CA SER A 10 -10.23 26.37 -1.44
C SER A 10 -9.95 26.38 -2.95
N TYR A 11 -8.68 26.46 -3.36
CA TYR A 11 -8.29 26.37 -4.78
C TYR A 11 -8.51 24.98 -5.38
N MET A 12 -8.59 23.92 -4.56
CA MET A 12 -8.84 22.54 -5.02
C MET A 12 -10.26 22.34 -5.55
N ASN A 13 -11.19 23.25 -5.25
CA ASN A 13 -12.58 23.22 -5.75
C ASN A 13 -12.69 23.33 -7.27
N GLN A 14 -11.61 23.73 -7.95
CA GLN A 14 -11.53 23.85 -9.41
C GLN A 14 -10.99 22.57 -10.09
N TYR A 15 -10.61 21.55 -9.32
CA TYR A 15 -9.98 20.36 -9.85
C TYR A 15 -10.87 19.13 -9.77
N ILE A 16 -10.63 18.22 -10.70
CA ILE A 16 -11.25 16.90 -10.77
C ILE A 16 -10.25 15.88 -10.23
N PHE A 17 -10.74 14.97 -9.39
CA PHE A 17 -9.92 13.91 -8.80
C PHE A 17 -10.44 12.55 -9.21
N PHE A 18 -9.54 11.61 -9.50
CA PHE A 18 -9.86 10.20 -9.56
C PHE A 18 -9.55 9.58 -8.20
N LEU A 19 -10.58 9.09 -7.51
CA LEU A 19 -10.39 8.41 -6.25
C LEU A 19 -9.94 6.97 -6.50
N SER A 20 -9.12 6.44 -5.59
CA SER A 20 -8.82 5.01 -5.58
C SER A 20 -10.08 4.20 -5.25
N ASN A 21 -10.06 2.91 -5.58
CA ASN A 21 -11.20 2.02 -5.35
C ASN A 21 -11.63 1.98 -3.88
N GLU A 22 -10.66 1.95 -2.97
CA GLU A 22 -10.88 1.92 -1.52
C GLU A 22 -11.55 3.21 -1.04
N LEU A 23 -11.11 4.35 -1.58
CA LEU A 23 -11.70 5.66 -1.26
C LEU A 23 -13.12 5.78 -1.82
N CYS A 24 -13.36 5.25 -3.02
CA CYS A 24 -14.70 5.17 -3.59
C CYS A 24 -15.63 4.28 -2.76
N GLN A 25 -15.15 3.12 -2.33
CA GLN A 25 -15.91 2.19 -1.48
C GLN A 25 -16.18 2.80 -0.10
N TYR A 26 -15.22 3.53 0.46
CA TYR A 26 -15.35 4.23 1.74
C TYR A 26 -16.35 5.39 1.65
N ALA A 27 -16.27 6.22 0.60
CA ALA A 27 -17.21 7.31 0.34
C ALA A 27 -18.63 6.79 0.10
N ALA A 28 -18.79 5.64 -0.56
CA ALA A 28 -20.09 5.01 -0.75
C ALA A 28 -20.75 4.64 0.59
N SER A 29 -19.98 4.14 1.58
CA SER A 29 -20.52 3.75 2.88
C SER A 29 -20.57 4.88 3.93
N HIS A 30 -19.97 6.05 3.66
CA HIS A 30 -19.92 7.18 4.60
C HIS A 30 -20.40 8.49 3.93
N PRO A 31 -21.71 8.77 3.90
CA PRO A 31 -22.28 9.93 3.19
C PRO A 31 -21.72 11.29 3.63
N ALA A 32 -21.37 11.46 4.91
CA ALA A 32 -20.78 12.69 5.42
C ALA A 32 -19.37 12.94 4.86
N GLU A 33 -18.57 11.88 4.71
CA GLU A 33 -17.23 11.97 4.12
C GLU A 33 -17.31 12.08 2.59
N ARG A 34 -18.32 11.47 1.96
CA ARG A 34 -18.60 11.63 0.53
C ARG A 34 -18.81 13.09 0.12
N ASN A 35 -19.51 13.87 0.94
CA ASN A 35 -19.74 15.28 0.65
C ASN A 35 -18.44 16.10 0.56
N LYS A 36 -17.37 15.63 1.21
CA LYS A 36 -16.04 16.24 1.13
C LYS A 36 -15.26 15.80 -0.11
N ALA A 37 -15.76 14.82 -0.87
CA ALA A 37 -15.16 14.29 -2.09
C ALA A 37 -15.88 14.76 -3.36
N GLN A 38 -16.68 15.82 -3.28
CA GLN A 38 -17.45 16.35 -4.41
C GLN A 38 -16.54 16.58 -5.63
N SER A 39 -17.07 16.36 -6.84
CA SER A 39 -16.34 16.50 -8.11
C SER A 39 -15.23 15.46 -8.33
N SER A 40 -15.19 14.42 -7.49
CA SER A 40 -14.28 13.29 -7.69
C SER A 40 -14.99 12.16 -8.44
N PHE A 41 -14.27 11.54 -9.37
CA PHE A 41 -14.71 10.37 -10.10
C PHE A 41 -14.38 9.08 -9.36
N CYS A 42 -15.32 8.15 -9.45
CA CYS A 42 -15.17 6.79 -8.98
C CYS A 42 -15.37 5.81 -10.12
N VAL A 43 -14.43 4.88 -10.23
CA VAL A 43 -14.45 3.80 -11.21
C VAL A 43 -14.61 2.50 -10.47
N PHE A 44 -15.57 1.69 -10.86
CA PHE A 44 -15.84 0.40 -10.23
C PHE A 44 -16.18 -0.65 -11.29
N PRO A 45 -15.94 -1.94 -11.01
CA PRO A 45 -16.39 -3.01 -11.88
C PRO A 45 -17.89 -2.88 -12.15
N TYR A 46 -18.29 -2.89 -13.41
CA TYR A 46 -19.68 -2.72 -13.77
C TYR A 46 -20.46 -4.01 -13.49
N VAL A 47 -21.50 -3.88 -12.68
CA VAL A 47 -22.50 -4.91 -12.45
C VAL A 47 -23.86 -4.32 -12.77
N LEU A 48 -24.74 -5.09 -13.41
CA LEU A 48 -26.11 -4.65 -13.64
C LEU A 48 -26.80 -4.44 -12.28
N PRO A 49 -27.36 -3.24 -11.97
CA PRO A 49 -27.93 -2.96 -10.66
C PRO A 49 -28.98 -3.99 -10.21
N LYS A 50 -29.85 -4.42 -11.14
CA LYS A 50 -30.88 -5.45 -10.89
C LYS A 50 -30.28 -6.79 -10.44
N GLN A 51 -29.14 -7.16 -11.02
CA GLN A 51 -28.46 -8.41 -10.73
C GLN A 51 -27.82 -8.37 -9.34
N LEU A 52 -27.17 -7.24 -9.00
CA LEU A 52 -26.63 -6.99 -7.67
C LEU A 52 -27.71 -6.98 -6.59
N GLU A 53 -28.85 -6.33 -6.86
CA GLU A 53 -29.99 -6.27 -5.94
C GLU A 53 -30.59 -7.66 -5.70
N THR A 54 -30.74 -8.46 -6.74
CA THR A 54 -31.25 -9.84 -6.63
C THR A 54 -30.32 -10.69 -5.77
N ILE A 55 -29.02 -10.64 -6.03
CA ILE A 55 -28.03 -11.39 -5.25
C ILE A 55 -28.01 -10.93 -3.79
N ASN A 56 -28.04 -9.62 -3.53
CA ASN A 56 -28.08 -9.10 -2.15
C ASN A 56 -29.36 -9.51 -1.43
N LYS A 57 -30.50 -9.54 -2.12
CA LYS A 57 -31.77 -10.01 -1.57
C LYS A 57 -31.73 -11.50 -1.24
N GLU A 58 -31.19 -12.32 -2.14
CA GLU A 58 -31.00 -13.75 -1.92
C GLU A 58 -30.02 -14.01 -0.76
N ALA A 59 -28.88 -13.32 -0.73
CA ALA A 59 -27.88 -13.42 0.34
C ALA A 59 -28.49 -13.09 1.71
N ALA A 60 -29.28 -12.01 1.81
CA ALA A 60 -29.98 -11.63 3.03
C ALA A 60 -31.03 -12.67 3.48
N GLN A 61 -31.67 -13.38 2.53
CA GLN A 61 -32.73 -14.35 2.81
C GLN A 61 -32.23 -15.78 3.03
N SER A 62 -31.06 -16.13 2.51
CA SER A 62 -30.49 -17.49 2.55
C SER A 62 -30.07 -17.96 3.95
N GLY A 63 -30.00 -17.05 4.94
CA GLY A 63 -29.46 -17.36 6.26
C GLY A 63 -27.93 -17.52 6.29
N LEU A 64 -27.23 -17.28 5.18
CA LEU A 64 -25.76 -17.41 5.07
C LEU A 64 -25.01 -16.66 6.17
N TYR A 65 -25.49 -15.47 6.54
CA TYR A 65 -24.88 -14.67 7.60
C TYR A 65 -24.81 -15.43 8.92
N LYS A 66 -25.88 -16.15 9.30
CA LYS A 66 -25.91 -16.92 10.55
C LYS A 66 -24.89 -18.04 10.52
N GLU A 67 -24.75 -18.70 9.38
CA GLU A 67 -23.80 -19.79 9.21
C GLU A 67 -22.35 -19.30 9.18
N GLN A 68 -22.08 -18.17 8.50
CA GLN A 68 -20.77 -17.52 8.50
C GLN A 68 -20.37 -17.01 9.89
N ALA A 69 -21.28 -16.32 10.58
CA ALA A 69 -21.08 -15.87 11.95
C ALA A 69 -20.77 -17.06 12.87
N ARG A 70 -21.49 -18.18 12.70
CA ARG A 70 -21.24 -19.43 13.43
C ARG A 70 -19.82 -19.95 13.19
N ILE A 71 -19.36 -20.02 11.94
CA ILE A 71 -18.01 -20.50 11.59
C ILE A 71 -16.93 -19.55 12.14
N LEU A 72 -17.10 -18.24 11.99
CA LEU A 72 -16.16 -17.24 12.51
C LEU A 72 -16.05 -17.29 14.03
N LEU A 73 -17.18 -17.43 14.74
CA LEU A 73 -17.20 -17.64 16.19
C LEU A 73 -16.47 -18.92 16.59
N GLN A 74 -16.72 -20.03 15.88
CA GLN A 74 -16.02 -21.30 16.12
C GLN A 74 -14.51 -21.21 15.86
N GLY A 75 -14.10 -20.37 14.90
CA GLY A 75 -12.70 -20.08 14.61
C GLY A 75 -12.02 -19.09 15.58
N GLY A 76 -12.72 -18.57 16.59
CA GLY A 76 -12.18 -17.61 17.56
C GLY A 76 -12.22 -16.15 17.08
N PHE A 77 -12.88 -15.86 15.97
CA PHE A 77 -12.96 -14.51 15.36
C PHE A 77 -14.22 -13.75 15.80
N ALA A 78 -14.60 -13.85 17.08
CA ALA A 78 -15.84 -13.26 17.59
C ALA A 78 -15.92 -11.74 17.38
N ALA A 79 -14.79 -11.03 17.48
CA ALA A 79 -14.71 -9.58 17.24
C ALA A 79 -14.93 -9.17 15.77
N GLU A 80 -14.80 -10.10 14.83
CA GLU A 80 -14.90 -9.84 13.39
C GLU A 80 -16.25 -10.21 12.80
N VAL A 81 -17.14 -10.85 13.57
CA VAL A 81 -18.50 -11.25 13.14
C VAL A 81 -19.33 -10.04 12.72
N ASP A 82 -19.34 -8.97 13.53
CA ASP A 82 -20.09 -7.75 13.23
C ASP A 82 -19.44 -6.91 12.12
N ARG A 83 -18.13 -7.10 11.90
CA ARG A 83 -17.34 -6.35 10.91
C ARG A 83 -17.39 -6.99 9.53
N CYS A 84 -17.44 -8.33 9.46
CA CYS A 84 -17.51 -9.11 8.22
C CYS A 84 -18.96 -9.36 7.80
N ASN A 85 -19.78 -8.32 7.70
CA ASN A 85 -21.13 -8.47 7.16
C ASN A 85 -21.08 -8.64 5.63
N LEU A 86 -21.08 -9.89 5.19
CA LEU A 86 -21.07 -10.30 3.77
C LEU A 86 -22.47 -10.45 3.16
N THR A 87 -23.54 -10.05 3.87
CA THR A 87 -24.92 -10.12 3.32
C THR A 87 -25.13 -9.17 2.16
N THR A 88 -24.27 -8.15 2.03
CA THR A 88 -24.35 -7.16 0.97
C THR A 88 -23.04 -7.16 0.18
N ILE A 89 -23.13 -7.62 -1.05
CA ILE A 89 -22.07 -7.50 -2.05
C ILE A 89 -22.12 -6.09 -2.63
N ARG A 90 -20.97 -5.43 -2.68
CA ARG A 90 -20.81 -4.11 -3.33
C ARG A 90 -20.31 -4.30 -4.75
N SER A 91 -20.63 -3.36 -5.63
CA SER A 91 -20.12 -3.37 -7.02
C SER A 91 -18.59 -3.36 -7.08
N GLY A 92 -17.92 -2.74 -6.11
CA GLY A 92 -16.46 -2.74 -5.98
C GLY A 92 -15.83 -4.12 -5.84
N ASP A 93 -16.57 -5.10 -5.31
CA ASP A 93 -16.07 -6.44 -5.00
C ASP A 93 -16.31 -7.43 -6.17
N ALA A 94 -16.92 -6.99 -7.27
CA ALA A 94 -17.44 -7.91 -8.28
C ALA A 94 -16.37 -8.71 -9.03
N PHE A 95 -15.18 -8.13 -9.26
CA PHE A 95 -14.07 -8.90 -9.83
C PHE A 95 -13.49 -9.93 -8.85
N ALA A 96 -13.54 -9.67 -7.55
CA ALA A 96 -13.12 -10.66 -6.55
C ALA A 96 -14.08 -11.85 -6.55
N ILE A 97 -15.38 -11.60 -6.73
CA ILE A 97 -16.40 -12.64 -6.86
C ILE A 97 -16.16 -13.47 -8.13
N ASP A 98 -15.95 -12.83 -9.28
CA ASP A 98 -15.61 -13.53 -10.52
C ASP A 98 -14.34 -14.38 -10.37
N ALA A 99 -13.33 -13.88 -9.67
CA ALA A 99 -12.10 -14.62 -9.39
C ALA A 99 -12.38 -15.86 -8.52
N ALA A 100 -13.21 -15.73 -7.49
CA ALA A 100 -13.61 -16.86 -6.65
C ALA A 100 -14.35 -17.94 -7.48
N TYR A 101 -15.32 -17.55 -8.31
CA TYR A 101 -16.01 -18.49 -9.19
C TYR A 101 -15.08 -19.14 -10.22
N THR A 102 -14.10 -18.39 -10.73
CA THR A 102 -13.06 -18.93 -11.61
C THR A 102 -12.28 -20.06 -10.92
N VAL A 103 -11.86 -19.85 -9.66
CA VAL A 103 -11.14 -20.86 -8.89
C VAL A 103 -12.01 -22.09 -8.65
N ILE A 104 -13.26 -21.90 -8.22
CA ILE A 104 -14.22 -23.00 -7.97
C ILE A 104 -14.44 -23.82 -9.24
N ASP A 105 -14.74 -23.17 -10.37
CA ASP A 105 -14.94 -23.83 -11.66
C ASP A 105 -13.69 -24.60 -12.11
N SER A 106 -12.51 -23.97 -12.01
CA SER A 106 -11.25 -24.58 -12.43
C SER A 106 -10.92 -25.82 -11.61
N VAL A 107 -11.13 -25.76 -10.29
CA VAL A 107 -10.91 -26.90 -9.38
C VAL A 107 -11.91 -28.01 -9.68
N ASN A 108 -13.19 -27.69 -9.87
CA ASN A 108 -14.20 -28.69 -10.21
C ASN A 108 -13.87 -29.41 -11.52
N ARG A 109 -13.48 -28.68 -12.56
CA ARG A 109 -13.08 -29.27 -13.84
C ARG A 109 -11.81 -30.13 -13.73
N ALA A 110 -10.83 -29.72 -12.91
CA ALA A 110 -9.63 -30.51 -12.65
C ALA A 110 -9.94 -31.81 -11.90
N VAL A 111 -10.77 -31.75 -10.85
CA VAL A 111 -11.21 -32.93 -10.09
C VAL A 111 -11.98 -33.90 -10.98
N ASN A 112 -12.92 -33.40 -11.78
CA ASN A 112 -13.71 -34.22 -12.71
C ASN A 112 -12.84 -34.88 -13.80
N ALA A 113 -11.69 -34.28 -14.12
CA ALA A 113 -10.72 -34.85 -15.04
C ALA A 113 -9.70 -35.80 -14.35
N GLY A 114 -9.86 -36.06 -13.04
CA GLY A 114 -8.97 -36.93 -12.28
C GLY A 114 -7.58 -36.34 -12.02
N VAL A 115 -7.43 -35.01 -12.09
CA VAL A 115 -6.15 -34.35 -11.93
C VAL A 115 -5.75 -34.23 -10.46
N ASN A 116 -4.52 -34.61 -10.15
CA ASN A 116 -3.96 -34.44 -8.81
C ASN A 116 -3.67 -32.95 -8.53
N LEU A 117 -4.33 -32.40 -7.50
CA LEU A 117 -4.23 -31.01 -7.07
C LEU A 117 -2.99 -30.70 -6.21
N ASN A 118 -2.17 -31.69 -5.85
CA ASN A 118 -0.96 -31.50 -5.04
C ASN A 118 0.13 -30.66 -5.74
N ARG A 119 -0.04 -30.36 -7.03
CA ARG A 119 0.84 -29.45 -7.80
C ARG A 119 -0.01 -28.35 -8.44
N SER A 120 0.22 -27.10 -8.04
CA SER A 120 -0.49 -25.93 -8.58
C SER A 120 -0.38 -25.79 -10.11
N ALA A 121 0.74 -26.23 -10.70
CA ALA A 121 0.93 -26.23 -12.15
C ALA A 121 -0.14 -27.03 -12.91
N ASN A 122 -0.70 -28.08 -12.29
CA ASN A 122 -1.74 -28.91 -12.90
C ASN A 122 -3.10 -28.20 -12.97
N LEU A 123 -3.32 -27.18 -12.13
CA LEU A 123 -4.56 -26.41 -12.12
C LEU A 123 -4.53 -25.25 -13.14
N LEU A 124 -3.33 -24.79 -13.51
CA LEU A 124 -3.14 -23.59 -14.32
C LEU A 124 -3.77 -23.69 -15.71
N SER A 125 -3.76 -24.86 -16.33
CA SER A 125 -4.43 -25.09 -17.62
C SER A 125 -5.95 -24.96 -17.52
N TYR A 126 -6.54 -25.37 -16.39
CA TYR A 126 -7.98 -25.24 -16.16
C TYR A 126 -8.37 -23.78 -15.96
N VAL A 127 -7.57 -23.03 -15.17
CA VAL A 127 -7.75 -21.58 -14.98
C VAL A 127 -7.66 -20.82 -16.31
N ARG A 128 -6.67 -21.17 -17.15
CA ARG A 128 -6.44 -20.56 -18.48
C ARG A 128 -7.40 -21.04 -19.57
N ALA A 129 -8.33 -21.91 -19.22
CA ALA A 129 -9.40 -22.39 -20.09
C ALA A 129 -10.77 -22.04 -19.50
N THR A 130 -10.83 -21.09 -18.57
CA THR A 130 -12.08 -20.65 -17.94
C THR A 130 -12.84 -19.72 -18.87
N SER A 131 -14.13 -19.99 -19.01
CA SER A 131 -15.11 -19.13 -19.66
C SER A 131 -16.38 -19.18 -18.84
N LEU A 132 -16.75 -18.07 -18.21
CA LEU A 132 -17.85 -17.99 -17.26
C LEU A 132 -18.74 -16.79 -17.55
N ASP A 133 -20.02 -16.93 -17.25
CA ASP A 133 -20.91 -15.78 -17.04
C ASP A 133 -20.84 -15.37 -15.57
N GLY A 134 -19.97 -14.39 -15.30
CA GLY A 134 -19.71 -13.89 -13.95
C GLY A 134 -20.63 -12.74 -13.56
N LEU A 135 -20.39 -12.19 -12.38
CA LEU A 135 -21.10 -11.03 -11.86
C LEU A 135 -20.84 -9.77 -12.70
N THR A 136 -19.67 -9.65 -13.34
CA THR A 136 -19.37 -8.53 -14.26
C THR A 136 -19.67 -8.87 -15.73
N GLY A 137 -20.41 -9.96 -15.97
CA GLY A 137 -20.80 -10.48 -17.28
C GLY A 137 -19.83 -11.52 -17.85
N ASN A 138 -20.14 -12.02 -19.04
CA ASN A 138 -19.41 -13.12 -19.66
C ASN A 138 -17.95 -12.76 -20.00
N PHE A 139 -17.02 -13.51 -19.41
CA PHE A 139 -15.59 -13.36 -19.63
C PHE A 139 -14.92 -14.72 -19.86
N SER A 140 -13.75 -14.67 -20.49
CA SER A 140 -12.82 -15.78 -20.60
C SER A 140 -11.43 -15.36 -20.12
N ILE A 141 -10.65 -16.35 -19.67
CA ILE A 141 -9.24 -16.18 -19.35
C ILE A 141 -8.44 -16.84 -20.45
N ASP A 142 -7.54 -16.08 -21.09
CA ASP A 142 -6.72 -16.59 -22.17
C ASP A 142 -5.53 -17.44 -21.67
N LYS A 143 -4.79 -18.01 -22.63
CA LYS A 143 -3.60 -18.84 -22.36
C LYS A 143 -2.48 -18.11 -21.60
N THR A 144 -2.48 -16.78 -21.59
CA THR A 144 -1.53 -15.95 -20.85
C THR A 144 -2.04 -15.55 -19.46
N GLY A 145 -3.30 -15.82 -19.15
CA GLY A 145 -3.95 -15.45 -17.89
C GLY A 145 -4.68 -14.10 -17.96
N ASN A 146 -4.80 -13.50 -19.14
CA ASN A 146 -5.51 -12.24 -19.30
C ASN A 146 -7.01 -12.48 -19.42
N ARG A 147 -7.77 -11.62 -18.75
CA ARG A 147 -9.21 -11.54 -18.92
C ARG A 147 -9.53 -10.83 -20.24
N ASP A 148 -10.36 -11.43 -21.07
CA ASP A 148 -10.70 -10.93 -22.41
C ASP A 148 -11.63 -9.70 -22.42
N VAL A 149 -12.33 -9.43 -21.32
CA VAL A 149 -13.22 -8.29 -21.17
C VAL A 149 -13.15 -7.71 -19.78
N ALA A 150 -13.11 -6.39 -19.75
CA ALA A 150 -13.41 -5.59 -18.57
C ALA A 150 -14.49 -4.57 -18.89
N SER A 151 -15.34 -4.32 -17.89
CA SER A 151 -16.40 -3.34 -17.94
C SER A 151 -16.40 -2.57 -16.63
N PHE A 152 -16.47 -1.24 -16.72
CA PHE A 152 -16.41 -0.36 -15.56
C PHE A 152 -17.56 0.66 -15.59
N GLY A 153 -18.16 0.90 -14.43
CA GLY A 153 -19.07 2.02 -14.19
C GLY A 153 -18.28 3.23 -13.75
N PHE A 154 -18.74 4.41 -14.16
CA PHE A 154 -18.15 5.69 -13.80
C PHE A 154 -19.20 6.52 -13.08
N ASP A 155 -18.91 6.87 -11.83
CA ASP A 155 -19.72 7.78 -11.03
C ASP A 155 -18.95 9.05 -10.76
N ILE A 156 -19.67 10.16 -10.59
CA ILE A 156 -19.15 11.35 -9.93
C ILE A 156 -19.82 11.54 -8.57
N GLN A 157 -19.03 11.91 -7.57
CA GLN A 157 -19.54 12.30 -6.26
C GLN A 157 -20.15 13.70 -6.33
N MET A 158 -21.44 13.81 -6.01
CA MET A 158 -22.18 15.06 -5.90
C MET A 158 -22.59 15.31 -4.44
N ILE A 159 -23.09 16.51 -4.15
CA ILE A 159 -23.64 16.82 -2.82
C ILE A 159 -24.79 15.85 -2.53
N ASN A 160 -24.66 15.11 -1.43
CA ASN A 160 -25.60 14.12 -0.91
C ASN A 160 -25.87 12.88 -1.79
N ARG A 161 -25.27 12.75 -2.98
CA ARG A 161 -25.53 11.61 -3.88
C ARG A 161 -24.39 11.33 -4.86
N THR A 162 -24.47 10.21 -5.58
CA THR A 162 -23.64 9.96 -6.76
C THR A 162 -24.46 10.14 -8.02
N LEU A 163 -23.80 10.54 -9.10
CA LEU A 163 -24.36 10.54 -10.44
C LEU A 163 -23.58 9.55 -11.30
N TYR A 164 -24.30 8.54 -11.82
CA TYR A 164 -23.76 7.60 -12.79
C TYR A 164 -23.59 8.26 -14.15
N LEU A 165 -22.34 8.42 -14.57
CA LEU A 165 -21.98 9.10 -15.81
C LEU A 165 -22.11 8.20 -17.01
N GLY A 166 -21.78 6.93 -16.85
CA GLY A 166 -21.68 6.03 -17.98
C GLY A 166 -20.87 4.79 -17.72
N ARG A 167 -20.72 4.03 -18.79
CA ARG A 167 -20.07 2.73 -18.80
C ARG A 167 -18.89 2.76 -19.74
N TRP A 168 -17.73 2.28 -19.27
CA TRP A 168 -16.66 1.87 -20.15
C TRP A 168 -16.70 0.36 -20.36
N ASN A 169 -16.51 -0.10 -21.59
CA ASN A 169 -16.44 -1.51 -21.93
C ASN A 169 -15.38 -1.74 -23.02
N SER A 170 -14.42 -2.61 -22.72
CA SER A 170 -13.32 -3.00 -23.62
C SER A 170 -13.78 -3.60 -24.97
N ARG A 171 -14.97 -4.19 -25.04
CA ARG A 171 -15.54 -4.76 -26.27
C ARG A 171 -16.36 -3.77 -27.11
N GLN A 172 -16.57 -2.55 -26.62
CA GLN A 172 -17.39 -1.55 -27.32
C GLN A 172 -16.52 -0.49 -28.01
N SER A 173 -17.03 0.04 -29.12
CA SER A 173 -16.49 1.23 -29.79
C SER A 173 -17.63 2.23 -30.04
N PRO A 174 -17.55 3.47 -29.49
CA PRO A 174 -16.56 3.93 -28.53
C PRO A 174 -16.61 3.11 -27.22
N SER A 175 -15.45 2.93 -26.58
CA SER A 175 -15.36 2.12 -25.36
C SER A 175 -16.08 2.74 -24.19
N PHE A 176 -16.12 4.07 -24.11
CA PHE A 176 -16.93 4.79 -23.13
C PHE A 176 -18.25 5.25 -23.75
N ARG A 177 -19.35 4.96 -23.05
CA ARG A 177 -20.69 5.48 -23.37
C ARG A 177 -21.18 6.31 -22.19
N PHE A 178 -21.30 7.62 -22.42
CA PHE A 178 -21.91 8.55 -21.49
C PHE A 178 -23.44 8.36 -21.51
N THR A 179 -24.04 8.15 -20.35
CA THR A 179 -25.48 7.89 -20.18
C THR A 179 -26.14 8.80 -19.14
N ALA A 180 -25.39 9.70 -18.52
CA ALA A 180 -25.96 10.66 -17.58
C ALA A 180 -26.98 11.56 -18.30
N THR A 181 -28.20 11.65 -17.77
CA THR A 181 -29.28 12.49 -18.30
C THR A 181 -29.34 13.86 -17.63
N GLU A 182 -28.67 14.01 -16.49
CA GLU A 182 -28.57 15.25 -15.74
C GLU A 182 -27.17 15.86 -15.84
N PRO A 183 -27.04 17.19 -15.77
CA PRO A 183 -25.74 17.85 -15.85
C PRO A 183 -24.94 17.62 -14.57
N ILE A 184 -23.62 17.49 -14.73
CA ILE A 184 -22.69 17.50 -13.61
C ILE A 184 -22.66 18.91 -13.01
N VAL A 185 -22.80 18.99 -11.68
CA VAL A 185 -22.62 20.24 -10.93
C VAL A 185 -21.33 20.11 -10.11
N TRP A 186 -20.35 20.93 -10.48
CA TRP A 186 -19.02 20.92 -9.89
C TRP A 186 -19.03 21.58 -8.51
N MET A 187 -17.91 21.45 -7.78
CA MET A 187 -17.76 22.01 -6.44
C MET A 187 -17.84 23.54 -6.41
N THR A 188 -17.55 24.19 -7.55
CA THR A 188 -17.76 25.63 -7.76
C THR A 188 -19.23 26.03 -7.90
N GLY A 189 -20.17 25.08 -7.98
CA GLY A 189 -21.57 25.31 -8.34
C GLY A 189 -21.80 25.52 -9.85
N SER A 190 -20.73 25.53 -10.66
CA SER A 190 -20.83 25.62 -12.11
C SER A 190 -21.25 24.29 -12.74
N LYS A 191 -21.79 24.35 -13.96
CA LYS A 191 -22.01 23.19 -14.86
C LYS A 191 -20.94 23.08 -15.94
N GLU A 192 -20.12 24.11 -16.10
CA GLU A 192 -19.03 24.12 -17.07
C GLU A 192 -17.90 23.22 -16.58
N VAL A 193 -17.37 22.38 -17.46
CA VAL A 193 -16.27 21.46 -17.14
C VAL A 193 -15.08 22.27 -16.63
N PRO A 194 -14.54 21.99 -15.42
CA PRO A 194 -13.40 22.68 -14.87
C PRO A 194 -12.19 22.54 -15.80
N ALA A 195 -11.37 23.59 -15.86
CA ALA A 195 -10.17 23.59 -16.69
C ALA A 195 -9.20 22.48 -16.27
N ASP A 196 -8.65 21.80 -17.25
CA ASP A 196 -7.59 20.82 -17.13
C ASP A 196 -6.29 21.49 -16.66
N THR A 197 -5.98 21.38 -15.37
CA THR A 197 -4.65 21.80 -14.92
C THR A 197 -3.65 20.68 -15.08
N PHE A 198 -2.88 20.74 -16.17
CA PHE A 198 -1.50 20.29 -16.13
C PHE A 198 -0.75 21.17 -15.13
N ARG A 199 -0.51 20.67 -13.92
CA ARG A 199 0.52 21.27 -13.07
C ARG A 199 1.84 20.63 -13.45
N ASP A 200 2.75 21.44 -13.98
CA ASP A 200 4.17 21.13 -13.98
C ASP A 200 4.61 21.17 -12.51
N ILE A 201 4.58 20.02 -11.84
CA ILE A 201 5.11 19.89 -10.48
C ILE A 201 6.64 19.87 -10.62
N GLN A 202 7.23 21.05 -10.76
CA GLN A 202 8.66 21.20 -10.53
C GLN A 202 8.88 21.07 -9.02
N PHE A 203 9.35 19.90 -8.60
CA PHE A 203 9.99 19.79 -7.30
C PHE A 203 11.22 20.71 -7.33
N ILE A 204 11.08 21.90 -6.76
CA ILE A 204 12.26 22.52 -6.17
C ILE A 204 12.64 21.53 -5.07
N LEU A 205 13.73 20.78 -5.27
CA LEU A 205 14.49 20.15 -4.19
C LEU A 205 15.05 21.29 -3.32
N GLY A 206 14.15 22.01 -2.67
CA GLY A 206 14.45 23.01 -1.68
C GLY A 206 14.87 22.23 -0.46
N THR A 207 16.18 22.15 -0.23
CA THR A 207 16.74 21.69 1.02
C THR A 207 16.18 22.56 2.14
N THR A 208 15.07 22.13 2.76
CA THR A 208 14.40 22.79 3.90
C THR A 208 15.15 22.55 5.21
N VAL A 209 16.47 22.57 5.15
CA VAL A 209 17.29 22.79 6.32
C VAL A 209 18.20 23.93 5.94
N SER A 210 17.86 25.15 6.38
CA SER A 210 18.88 26.17 6.57
C SER A 210 19.89 25.56 7.54
N ALA A 211 21.00 25.06 6.99
CA ALA A 211 22.08 24.54 7.82
C ALA A 211 22.51 25.70 8.72
N SER A 212 22.16 25.60 10.01
CA SER A 212 22.64 26.53 11.03
C SER A 212 24.16 26.61 10.86
N PRO A 213 24.74 27.80 10.59
CA PRO A 213 26.18 27.95 10.48
C PRO A 213 26.91 27.38 11.71
N GLY A 214 26.27 27.41 12.88
CA GLY A 214 26.77 26.80 14.10
C GLY A 214 26.90 25.28 14.02
N THR A 215 25.96 24.58 13.38
CA THR A 215 26.01 23.11 13.23
C THR A 215 27.13 22.70 12.27
N ILE A 216 27.32 23.42 11.16
CA ILE A 216 28.44 23.17 10.23
C ILE A 216 29.79 23.34 10.94
N VAL A 217 29.95 24.44 11.67
CA VAL A 217 31.20 24.73 12.40
C VAL A 217 31.47 23.66 13.49
N LEU A 218 30.45 23.25 14.24
CA LEU A 218 30.58 22.19 15.24
C LEU A 218 30.94 20.83 14.61
N SER A 219 30.36 20.48 13.46
CA SER A 219 30.70 19.25 12.74
C SER A 219 32.14 19.25 12.22
N VAL A 220 32.62 20.38 11.67
CA VAL A 220 34.01 20.51 11.21
C VAL A 220 34.98 20.43 12.38
N LEU A 221 34.70 21.12 13.49
CA LEU A 221 35.53 21.05 14.70
C LEU A 221 35.56 19.63 15.29
N GLY A 222 34.42 18.92 15.32
CA GLY A 222 34.36 17.53 15.76
C GLY A 222 35.16 16.59 14.87
N PHE A 223 35.14 16.81 13.54
CA PHE A 223 35.92 16.01 12.60
C PHE A 223 37.44 16.25 12.76
N VAL A 224 37.86 17.50 12.86
CA VAL A 224 39.28 17.86 13.10
C VAL A 224 39.76 17.31 14.45
N GLY A 225 38.95 17.44 15.50
CA GLY A 225 39.25 16.86 16.82
C GLY A 225 39.43 15.35 16.77
N THR A 226 38.54 14.64 16.06
CA THR A 226 38.61 13.18 15.91
C THR A 226 39.89 12.75 15.17
N ILE A 227 40.25 13.44 14.08
CA ILE A 227 41.49 13.17 13.35
C ILE A 227 42.71 13.45 14.20
N ALA A 228 42.71 14.53 14.99
CA ALA A 228 43.83 14.87 15.88
C ALA A 228 44.03 13.81 16.97
N VAL A 229 42.95 13.36 17.61
CA VAL A 229 42.99 12.26 18.60
C VAL A 229 43.46 10.97 17.94
N PHE A 230 42.95 10.62 16.76
CA PHE A 230 43.37 9.43 16.03
C PHE A 230 44.88 9.48 15.67
N ALA A 231 45.36 10.62 15.17
CA ALA A 231 46.77 10.81 14.85
C ALA A 231 47.66 10.77 16.10
N PHE A 232 47.20 11.33 17.22
CA PHE A 232 47.89 11.26 18.51
C PHE A 232 47.96 9.82 19.03
N CYS A 233 46.83 9.11 19.08
CA CYS A 233 46.78 7.70 19.49
C CYS A 233 47.66 6.83 18.59
N TYR A 234 47.65 7.06 17.27
CA TYR A 234 48.50 6.34 16.33
C TYR A 234 50.00 6.63 16.54
N ARG A 235 50.39 7.90 16.71
CA ARG A 235 51.78 8.27 17.02
C ARG A 235 52.24 7.73 18.37
N HIS A 236 51.39 7.79 19.38
CA HIS A 236 51.67 7.27 20.71
C HIS A 236 51.86 5.75 20.66
N TYR A 237 50.94 5.02 20.01
CA TYR A 237 51.06 3.59 19.81
C TYR A 237 52.33 3.21 19.04
N LYS A 238 52.67 3.96 17.97
CA LYS A 238 53.91 3.75 17.21
C LYS A 238 55.16 3.98 18.07
N LEU A 239 55.18 5.01 18.91
CA LEU A 239 56.28 5.28 19.84
C LEU A 239 56.41 4.19 20.90
N GLN A 240 55.31 3.77 21.53
CA GLN A 240 55.31 2.66 22.48
C GLN A 240 55.87 1.39 21.84
N LYS A 241 55.44 1.06 20.62
CA LYS A 241 55.93 -0.12 19.89
C LYS A 241 57.41 -0.01 19.51
N LEU A 242 57.90 1.17 19.15
CA LEU A 242 59.33 1.40 18.89
C LEU A 242 60.17 1.30 20.16
N VAL A 243 59.68 1.82 21.29
CA VAL A 243 60.34 1.67 22.59
C VAL A 243 60.37 0.20 23.00
N GLU A 244 59.25 -0.53 22.88
CA GLU A 244 59.17 -1.97 23.15
C GLU A 244 60.14 -2.77 22.27
N LEU A 245 60.19 -2.48 20.96
CA LEU A 245 61.14 -3.09 20.04
C LEU A 245 62.59 -2.75 20.38
N SER A 246 62.87 -1.51 20.83
CA SER A 246 64.22 -1.09 21.24
C SER A 246 64.66 -1.71 22.57
N LEU A 247 63.71 -1.99 23.49
CA LEU A 247 63.94 -2.74 24.72
C LEU A 247 64.19 -4.23 24.42
N GLN A 248 63.50 -4.78 23.42
CA GLN A 248 63.76 -6.14 22.94
C GLN A 248 65.08 -6.26 22.15
N SER A 249 65.50 -5.20 21.45
CA SER A 249 66.70 -5.22 20.60
C SER A 249 67.99 -4.78 21.30
N ASN A 250 67.93 -4.14 22.47
CA ASN A 250 69.11 -3.79 23.26
C ASN A 250 69.42 -4.87 24.30
N CYS A 251 70.62 -5.45 24.17
CA CYS A 251 71.29 -6.29 25.17
C CYS A 251 71.68 -5.48 26.43
N VAL A 252 70.71 -4.86 27.09
CA VAL A 252 70.84 -4.28 28.43
C VAL A 252 69.90 -5.07 29.32
N PRO A 253 70.38 -5.74 30.38
CA PRO A 253 69.54 -6.58 31.23
C PRO A 253 68.57 -5.70 32.01
N VAL A 254 67.37 -5.54 31.48
CA VAL A 254 66.25 -4.91 32.19
C VAL A 254 65.82 -5.89 33.28
N THR A 255 65.98 -5.50 34.53
CA THR A 255 65.57 -6.31 35.68
C THR A 255 64.06 -6.48 35.69
N GLU A 256 63.58 -7.64 36.16
CA GLU A 256 62.15 -7.99 36.19
C GLU A 256 61.26 -6.92 36.85
N GLU A 257 61.84 -6.16 37.78
CA GLU A 257 61.21 -5.06 38.52
C GLU A 257 60.82 -3.87 37.61
N GLU A 258 61.62 -3.54 36.59
CA GLU A 258 61.34 -2.45 35.65
C GLU A 258 60.27 -2.85 34.63
N MET A 259 60.29 -4.11 34.17
CA MET A 259 59.23 -4.68 33.33
C MET A 259 57.88 -4.74 34.05
N ARG A 260 57.90 -5.00 35.37
CA ARG A 260 56.70 -5.02 36.20
C ARG A 260 56.09 -3.62 36.40
N ARG A 261 56.92 -2.58 36.54
CA ARG A 261 56.46 -1.17 36.61
C ARG A 261 55.84 -0.69 35.29
N LEU A 262 56.42 -1.04 34.15
CA LEU A 262 55.91 -0.67 32.82
C LEU A 262 54.58 -1.34 32.46
N ARG A 263 54.29 -2.53 33.02
CA ARG A 263 52.98 -3.21 32.87
C ARG A 263 51.89 -2.68 33.80
N GLY A 264 52.17 -1.66 34.62
CA GLY A 264 51.16 -1.05 35.50
C GLY A 264 50.71 -1.93 36.68
N ALA A 265 51.45 -2.99 37.01
CA ALA A 265 51.15 -3.84 38.15
C ALA A 265 51.73 -3.26 39.44
N HIS A 266 50.96 -2.42 40.12
CA HIS A 266 51.31 -1.95 41.47
C HIS A 266 51.60 -3.14 42.41
N ALA A 267 52.66 -3.03 43.21
CA ALA A 267 53.00 -3.98 44.24
C ALA A 267 51.88 -4.05 45.30
N LEU A 268 51.21 -5.20 45.40
CA LEU A 268 50.61 -5.65 46.65
C LEU A 268 51.72 -5.67 47.70
N LYS A 269 51.65 -4.80 48.70
CA LYS A 269 52.45 -4.91 49.91
C LYS A 269 52.11 -6.24 50.59
N PRO A 270 53.10 -7.03 51.04
CA PRO A 270 52.87 -8.01 52.08
C PRO A 270 52.84 -7.25 53.42
N GLU A 271 51.69 -7.24 54.09
CA GLU A 271 51.68 -6.95 55.52
C GLU A 271 51.72 -8.27 56.29
N VAL A 272 52.74 -8.31 57.14
CA VAL A 272 52.95 -9.17 58.30
C VAL A 272 51.85 -8.91 59.33
#